data_AF-A0A7Y6GCE8-F1
#
_entry.id   AF-A0A7Y6GCE8-F1
#
_cell.length_a   1.000
_cell.length_b   1.000
_cell.length_c   1.000
_cell.angle_alpha   90.00
_cell.angle_beta   90.00
_cell.angle_gamma   90.00
#
_symmetry.space_group_name_H-M   'P 1'
#
loop_
_entity.id
_entity.type
_entity.pdbx_description
1 polymer ?
#
loop_
_entity_poly.entity_id
_entity_poly.type
_entity_poly.pdbx_seq_one_letter_code
_entity_poly.pdbx_strand_id
1 'polypeptide(L)' 'MTATLSTAANRIIAQLRAGQAAGTAAGLGSPNWDAFHDLLVELIAEAPDPKARVCEIADLLTSHRARPGRPVGGAR' A
#
# COMPACT_ATOMS: atom_id res chain seq x y z
N MET A 1 15.08 13.36 19.73
CA MET A 1 14.39 13.30 18.42
C MET A 1 13.48 12.07 18.23
N THR A 2 13.24 11.27 19.27
CA THR A 2 12.46 10.01 19.21
C THR A 2 10.95 10.18 19.42
N ALA A 3 10.52 11.19 20.17
CA ALA A 3 9.10 11.43 20.47
C ALA A 3 8.26 11.77 19.22
N THR A 4 8.82 12.58 18.30
CA THR A 4 8.14 12.98 17.05
C THR A 4 8.00 11.84 16.05
N LEU A 5 8.99 10.95 15.97
CA LEU A 5 8.93 9.72 15.17
C LEU A 5 7.82 8.77 15.65
N SER A 6 7.63 8.65 16.97
CA SER A 6 6.56 7.86 17.57
C SER A 6 5.17 8.42 17.22
N THR A 7 4.97 9.75 17.32
CA THR A 7 3.69 10.39 16.95
C THR A 7 3.37 10.22 15.46
N ALA A 8 4.37 10.37 14.58
CA ALA A 8 4.18 10.16 13.15
C ALA A 8 3.84 8.69 12.82
N ALA A 9 4.56 7.74 13.43
CA ALA A 9 4.28 6.32 13.27
C ALA A 9 2.86 5.95 13.75
N ASN A 10 2.46 6.43 14.93
CA ASN A 10 1.11 6.18 15.46
C ASN A 10 0.02 6.76 14.56
N ARG A 11 0.24 7.94 13.97
CA ARG A 11 -0.67 8.55 13.00
C ARG A 11 -0.80 7.68 11.74
N ILE A 12 0.31 7.19 11.20
CA ILE A 12 0.32 6.33 10.01
C ILE A 12 -0.44 5.02 10.30
N ILE A 13 -0.15 4.37 11.43
CA ILE A 13 -0.83 3.14 11.86
C ILE A 13 -2.35 3.36 11.98
N ALA A 14 -2.77 4.48 12.58
CA ALA A 14 -4.19 4.82 12.70
C ALA A 14 -4.86 5.01 11.33
N GLN A 15 -4.19 5.68 10.39
CA GLN A 15 -4.71 5.88 9.02
C GLN A 15 -4.82 4.56 8.25
N LEU A 16 -3.84 3.66 8.39
CA LEU A 16 -3.87 2.33 7.76
C LEU A 16 -5.03 1.49 8.30
N ARG A 17 -5.22 1.46 9.63
CA ARG A 17 -6.34 0.74 10.27
C ARG A 17 -7.70 1.30 9.85
N ALA A 18 -7.84 2.63 9.80
CA ALA A 18 -9.07 3.27 9.35
C ALA A 18 -9.37 2.94 7.88
N GLY A 19 -8.36 2.94 7.02
CA GLY A 19 -8.48 2.54 5.61
C GLY A 19 -8.90 1.06 5.45
N GLN A 20 -8.28 0.15 6.21
CA GLN A 20 -8.66 -1.27 6.22
C GLN A 20 -10.11 -1.48 6.66
N ALA A 21 -10.52 -0.82 7.75
CA ALA A 21 -11.89 -0.90 8.25
C ALA A 21 -12.91 -0.36 7.23
N ALA A 22 -12.60 0.78 6.58
CA ALA A 22 -13.43 1.34 5.52
C ALA A 22 -13.53 0.42 4.30
N GLY A 23 -12.40 -0.18 3.88
CA GLY A 23 -12.39 -1.18 2.80
C GLY A 23 -13.22 -2.40 3.14
N THR A 24 -13.10 -2.92 4.37
CA THR A 24 -13.91 -4.05 4.85
C THR A 24 -15.40 -3.72 4.88
N ALA A 25 -15.79 -2.56 5.41
CA ALA A 25 -17.17 -2.10 5.42
C ALA A 25 -17.76 -1.90 4.01
N ALA A 26 -16.93 -1.52 3.04
CA ALA A 26 -17.30 -1.40 1.64
C ALA A 26 -17.36 -2.76 0.90
N GLY A 27 -17.13 -3.89 1.59
CA GLY A 27 -17.04 -5.22 0.98
C GLY A 27 -15.76 -5.45 0.16
N LEU A 28 -14.79 -4.54 0.27
CA LEU A 28 -13.46 -4.65 -0.35
C LEU A 28 -12.45 -5.39 0.55
N GLY A 29 -12.76 -5.51 1.84
CA GLY A 29 -12.09 -6.42 2.77
C GLY A 29 -12.46 -7.84 2.38
N SER A 30 -11.62 -8.42 1.53
CA SER A 30 -11.74 -9.79 1.05
C SER A 30 -10.46 -10.53 1.42
N PRO A 31 -10.48 -11.88 1.41
CA PRO A 31 -9.26 -12.67 1.57
C PRO A 31 -8.13 -12.26 0.61
N ASN A 32 -8.47 -11.70 -0.56
CA ASN A 32 -7.49 -11.18 -1.50
C ASN A 32 -6.78 -9.92 -0.99
N TRP A 33 -7.45 -9.11 -0.16
CA TRP A 33 -6.87 -7.91 0.42
C TRP A 33 -5.95 -8.24 1.59
N ASP A 34 -6.34 -9.22 2.41
CA ASP A 34 -5.47 -9.78 3.44
C ASP A 34 -4.24 -10.44 2.81
N ALA A 35 -4.42 -11.26 1.76
CA ALA A 35 -3.30 -11.87 1.04
C ALA A 35 -2.37 -10.86 0.37
N PHE A 36 -2.92 -9.75 -0.16
CA PHE A 36 -2.10 -8.66 -0.71
C PHE A 36 -1.31 -7.93 0.38
N HIS A 37 -1.93 -7.67 1.53
CA HIS A 37 -1.25 -7.09 2.69
C HIS A 37 -0.10 -7.99 3.16
N ASP A 38 -0.36 -9.29 3.32
CA ASP A 38 0.64 -10.25 3.78
C ASP A 38 1.81 -10.35 2.80
N LEU A 39 1.54 -10.36 1.49
CA LEU A 39 2.57 -10.30 0.45
C LEU A 39 3.43 -9.04 0.56
N LEU A 40 2.83 -7.87 0.81
CA LEU A 40 3.59 -6.63 0.99
C LEU A 40 4.51 -6.71 2.22
N VAL A 41 4.01 -7.28 3.32
CA VAL A 41 4.79 -7.48 4.55
C VAL A 41 5.97 -8.42 4.30
N GLU A 42 5.76 -9.55 3.63
CA GLU A 42 6.82 -10.49 3.26
C GLU A 42 7.89 -9.84 2.38
N LEU A 43 7.47 -9.16 1.29
CA LEU A 43 8.39 -8.49 0.37
C LEU A 43 9.27 -7.43 1.05
N ILE A 44 8.76 -6.76 2.07
CA ILE A 44 9.49 -5.76 2.85
C ILE A 44 10.43 -6.45 3.85
N ALA A 45 9.96 -7.51 4.53
CA ALA A 45 10.73 -8.20 5.57
C ALA A 45 11.91 -9.00 5.00
N GLU A 46 11.77 -9.59 3.81
CA GLU A 46 12.81 -10.37 3.15
C GLU A 46 13.84 -9.51 2.40
N ALA A 47 13.61 -8.21 2.29
CA ALA A 47 14.53 -7.31 1.59
C ALA A 47 15.81 -7.04 2.40
N PRO A 48 16.99 -6.98 1.75
CA PRO A 48 18.24 -6.57 2.41
C PRO A 48 18.17 -5.18 3.03
N ASP A 49 17.36 -4.29 2.44
CA ASP A 49 17.01 -2.98 2.98
C ASP A 49 15.48 -2.78 2.93
N PRO A 50 14.77 -3.06 4.05
CA PRO A 50 13.33 -2.89 4.14
C PRO A 50 12.86 -1.47 3.85
N LYS A 51 13.67 -0.45 4.16
CA LYS A 51 13.30 0.94 3.98
C LYS A 51 13.37 1.34 2.51
N ALA A 52 14.43 0.92 1.80
CA ALA A 52 14.52 1.10 0.35
C ALA A 52 13.37 0.39 -0.36
N ARG A 53 13.05 -0.85 0.05
CA ARG A 53 11.94 -1.63 -0.53
C ARG A 53 10.59 -0.95 -0.36
N VAL A 54 10.30 -0.34 0.79
CA VAL A 54 9.08 0.44 1.00
C VAL A 54 9.00 1.62 0.02
N CYS A 55 10.09 2.34 -0.22
CA CYS A 55 10.12 3.42 -1.20
C CYS A 55 9.85 2.91 -2.61
N GLU A 56 10.48 1.81 -3.03
CA GLU A 56 10.24 1.20 -4.35
C GLU A 56 8.76 0.82 -4.55
N ILE A 57 8.15 0.18 -3.55
CA ILE A 57 6.73 -0.20 -3.59
C ILE A 57 5.85 1.05 -3.69
N ALA A 58 6.14 2.10 -2.93
CA ALA A 58 5.39 3.35 -2.99
C ALA A 58 5.49 4.02 -4.38
N ASP A 59 6.68 4.03 -4.98
CA ASP A 59 6.91 4.58 -6.32
C ASP A 59 6.16 3.78 -7.40
N LEU A 60 6.15 2.45 -7.30
CA LEU A 60 5.39 1.59 -8.21
C LEU A 60 3.88 1.83 -8.10
N LEU A 61 3.34 1.84 -6.89
CA LEU A 61 1.91 2.06 -6.64
C LEU A 61 1.44 3.43 -7.13
N THR A 62 2.25 4.47 -6.94
CA THR A 62 1.92 5.83 -7.40
C THR A 62 2.03 5.97 -8.92
N SER A 63 3.07 5.38 -9.52
CA SER A 63 3.27 5.37 -10.97
C SER A 63 2.15 4.63 -11.71
N HIS A 64 1.63 3.55 -11.13
CA HIS A 64 0.50 2.81 -11.69
C HIS A 64 -0.85 3.53 -11.48
N ARG A 65 -1.04 4.23 -10.36
CA ARG A 65 -2.26 5.04 -10.12
C ARG A 65 -2.37 6.25 -11.08
N ALA A 66 -1.23 6.78 -11.52
CA ALA A 66 -1.16 7.93 -12.43
C ALA A 66 -1.46 7.61 -13.90
N ARG A 67 -1.69 6.33 -14.27
CA ARG A 67 -2.22 5.98 -15.60
C ARG A 67 -3.76 5.90 -15.56
N PRO A 68 -4.50 6.98 -15.90
CA PRO A 68 -5.88 6.80 -16.33
C PRO A 68 -5.87 5.94 -17.59
N GLY A 69 -6.82 5.02 -17.68
CA GLY A 69 -6.85 3.96 -18.69
C GLY A 69 -6.37 4.41 -20.07
N ARG A 70 -5.41 3.68 -20.63
CA ARG A 70 -5.18 3.71 -22.06
C ARG A 70 -6.50 3.30 -22.72
N PRO A 71 -7.12 4.13 -23.58
CA PRO A 71 -8.26 3.66 -24.34
C PRO A 71 -7.79 2.47 -25.17
N VAL A 72 -8.48 1.34 -25.03
CA VAL A 72 -8.37 0.22 -25.96
C VAL A 72 -9.02 0.70 -27.26
N GLY A 73 -8.22 1.37 -28.09
CA GLY A 73 -8.64 1.91 -29.38
C GLY A 73 -7.57 1.64 -30.43
N GLY A 74 -7.96 0.90 -31.47
CA GLY A 74 -7.18 0.61 -32.68
C GLY A 74 -6.83 -0.88 -32.77
N ALA A 75 -7.29 -1.68 -33.73
CA ALA A 75 -7.84 -1.35 -35.05
C ALA A 75 -8.86 -2.41 -35.50
N ARG A 76 -9.91 -1.96 -36.20
CA ARG A 76 -10.53 -2.72 -37.28
C ARG A 76 -9.90 -2.22 -38.58
#